data_AF-A0A317IYW6-F1
#
_entry.id   AF-A0A317IYW6-F1
#
_cell.length_a   1.000
_cell.length_b   1.000
_cell.length_c   1.000
_cell.angle_alpha   90.00
_cell.angle_beta   90.00
_cell.angle_gamma   90.00
#
_symmetry.space_group_name_H-M   'P 1'
#
loop_
_entity.id
_entity.type
_entity.pdbx_description
1 polymer ?
#
loop_
_entity_poly.entity_id
_entity_poly.type
_entity_poly.pdbx_seq_one_letter_code
_entity_poly.pdbx_strand_id
1 'polypeptide(L)'
;MKTLIIFSAMVSLTTIQLKSQTSKTDYPEPEFKNEVYFFNKGESKLVRLEKSLSKLETKTKAVGMGGYESGYTISGTKATSRIPESPNLYFIFSNGSSAPASNKQNDSTMRANGIDQSMQNSMNSMFDPTNSLSLYKTDFEKGDRKIFMQKAGGAFSFNHKVQSSDKFTFSMRKIKEGYWELVIDKHLPKGEYAFTIATYGMAGASGETTIYSFGID
;
A
#
# COMPACT_ATOMS: atom_id res chain seq x y z
N MET A 1 62.44 39.98 -38.28
CA MET A 1 61.07 39.88 -37.73
C MET A 1 60.25 38.91 -38.56
N LYS A 2 60.08 37.65 -38.13
CA LYS A 2 58.97 36.78 -38.52
C LYS A 2 58.73 35.78 -37.39
N THR A 3 57.64 36.00 -36.66
CA THR A 3 57.23 35.26 -35.47
C THR A 3 56.46 34.01 -35.90
N LEU A 4 56.90 32.84 -35.44
CA LEU A 4 56.21 31.56 -35.59
C LEU A 4 55.45 31.31 -34.28
N ILE A 5 54.12 31.23 -34.33
CA ILE A 5 53.29 30.84 -33.18
C ILE A 5 52.55 29.57 -33.59
N ILE A 6 52.94 28.44 -33.01
CA ILE A 6 52.24 27.16 -33.14
C ILE A 6 51.30 27.06 -31.92
N PHE A 7 50.00 27.16 -32.17
CA PHE A 7 48.97 26.89 -31.17
C PHE A 7 48.71 25.38 -31.14
N SER A 8 49.15 24.70 -30.07
CA SER A 8 48.77 23.31 -29.79
C SER A 8 47.45 23.31 -29.01
N ALA A 9 46.37 22.92 -29.67
CA ALA A 9 45.05 22.75 -29.06
C ALA A 9 44.95 21.32 -28.48
N MET A 10 45.08 21.21 -27.16
CA MET A 10 44.93 19.96 -26.42
C MET A 10 43.43 19.74 -26.14
N VAL A 11 42.76 18.92 -26.96
CA VAL A 11 41.37 18.51 -26.76
C VAL A 11 41.34 17.40 -25.71
N SER A 12 40.98 17.74 -24.48
CA SER A 12 40.84 16.76 -23.40
C SER A 12 39.45 16.12 -23.44
N LEU A 13 39.38 14.92 -24.03
CA LEU A 13 38.16 14.12 -24.16
C LEU A 13 37.76 13.59 -22.76
N THR A 14 36.83 14.27 -22.09
CA THR A 14 36.34 13.85 -20.77
C THR A 14 35.22 12.84 -20.94
N THR A 15 35.53 11.55 -20.78
CA THR A 15 34.53 10.48 -20.74
C THR A 15 33.70 10.60 -19.47
N ILE A 16 32.43 11.02 -19.60
CA ILE A 16 31.44 10.98 -18.53
C ILE A 16 31.08 9.51 -18.30
N GLN A 17 31.65 8.90 -17.25
CA GLN A 17 31.19 7.60 -16.79
C GLN A 17 29.87 7.78 -16.03
N LEU A 18 28.76 7.48 -16.70
CA LEU A 18 27.48 7.24 -16.02
C LEU A 18 27.66 6.00 -15.12
N LYS A 19 27.97 6.22 -13.86
CA LYS A 19 27.78 5.19 -12.83
C LYS A 19 26.27 4.98 -12.69
N SER A 20 25.79 3.87 -13.22
CA SER A 20 24.48 3.32 -12.85
C SER A 20 24.46 3.16 -11.34
N GLN A 21 23.79 4.08 -10.64
CA GLN A 21 23.52 3.96 -9.21
C GLN A 21 22.41 2.93 -9.04
N THR A 22 22.76 1.65 -9.00
CA THR A 22 21.97 0.68 -8.26
C THR A 22 22.16 0.97 -6.77
N SER A 23 21.54 2.03 -6.28
CA SER A 23 21.34 2.19 -4.84
C SER A 23 20.46 1.03 -4.40
N LYS A 24 21.09 0.00 -3.82
CA LYS A 24 20.42 -1.01 -3.04
C LYS A 24 19.83 -0.27 -1.84
N THR A 25 18.66 0.32 -2.02
CA THR A 25 17.94 1.02 -0.95
C THR A 25 17.75 0.01 0.16
N ASP A 26 18.38 0.26 1.30
CA ASP A 26 18.33 -0.66 2.43
C ASP A 26 16.97 -0.45 3.09
N TYR A 27 16.01 -1.29 2.68
CA TYR A 27 14.65 -1.22 3.22
C TYR A 27 14.65 -1.90 4.59
N PRO A 28 14.32 -1.18 5.68
CA PRO A 28 14.15 -1.80 7.00
C PRO A 28 13.13 -2.94 6.95
N GLU A 29 13.34 -3.97 7.76
CA GLU A 29 12.41 -5.09 7.85
C GLU A 29 11.22 -4.72 8.74
N PRO A 30 9.97 -4.90 8.26
CA PRO A 30 8.77 -4.76 9.06
C PRO A 30 8.75 -5.70 10.27
N GLU A 31 8.25 -5.18 11.39
CA GLU A 31 8.05 -5.95 12.62
C GLU A 31 6.99 -7.05 12.44
N PHE A 32 5.95 -6.77 11.66
CA PHE A 32 4.81 -7.65 11.43
C PHE A 32 4.61 -7.97 9.96
N LYS A 33 4.08 -9.17 9.72
CA LYS A 33 3.73 -9.69 8.40
C LYS A 33 2.30 -9.30 8.03
N ASN A 34 2.04 -9.19 6.74
CA ASN A 34 0.76 -8.80 6.14
C ASN A 34 0.26 -7.43 6.61
N GLU A 35 1.16 -6.49 6.91
CA GLU A 35 0.81 -5.13 7.32
C GLU A 35 1.35 -4.08 6.34
N VAL A 36 0.69 -2.92 6.31
CA VAL A 36 1.13 -1.74 5.58
C VAL A 36 1.79 -0.77 6.55
N TYR A 37 2.98 -0.28 6.18
CA TYR A 37 3.76 0.68 6.94
C TYR A 37 3.99 1.94 6.11
N PHE A 38 3.98 3.10 6.74
CA PHE A 38 4.56 4.29 6.12
C PHE A 38 6.07 4.19 6.14
N PHE A 39 6.71 4.49 5.01
CA PHE A 39 8.17 4.52 4.89
C PHE A 39 8.67 5.95 4.81
N ASN A 40 9.22 6.43 5.93
CA ASN A 40 9.90 7.70 5.98
C ASN A 40 11.30 7.54 5.35
N LYS A 41 11.42 7.91 4.07
CA LYS A 41 12.70 7.85 3.33
C LYS A 41 13.78 8.75 3.90
N GLY A 42 13.42 9.86 4.57
CA GLY A 42 14.40 10.76 5.18
C GLY A 42 15.14 10.11 6.35
N GLU A 43 14.45 9.26 7.11
CA GLU A 43 14.99 8.56 8.28
C GLU A 43 15.32 7.08 8.03
N SER A 44 14.97 6.55 6.86
CA SER A 44 14.99 5.11 6.56
C SER A 44 14.26 4.27 7.61
N LYS A 45 13.10 4.76 8.07
CA LYS A 45 12.29 4.12 9.12
C LYS A 45 10.89 3.75 8.65
N LEU A 46 10.38 2.65 9.20
CA LEU A 46 8.98 2.26 9.07
C LEU A 46 8.18 2.80 10.25
N VAL A 47 7.07 3.43 9.94
CA VAL A 47 6.06 3.85 10.91
C VAL A 47 4.84 2.98 10.71
N ARG A 48 4.44 2.28 11.77
CA ARG A 48 3.25 1.43 11.74
C ARG A 48 2.01 2.32 11.63
N LEU A 49 1.08 1.91 10.76
CA LEU A 49 -0.22 2.57 10.62
C LEU A 49 -1.20 2.10 11.70
N GLU A 50 -2.28 2.84 11.91
CA GLU A 50 -3.35 2.41 12.82
C GLU A 50 -4.06 1.19 12.23
N LYS A 51 -3.94 0.05 12.90
CA LYS A 51 -4.58 -1.20 12.46
C LYS A 51 -5.93 -1.37 13.13
N SER A 52 -6.96 -1.64 12.33
CA SER A 52 -8.29 -2.02 12.81
C SER A 52 -8.86 -3.18 11.99
N LEU A 53 -9.83 -3.88 12.57
CA LEU A 53 -10.64 -4.88 11.88
C LEU A 53 -12.02 -4.29 11.67
N SER A 54 -12.57 -4.43 10.47
CA SER A 54 -13.90 -3.93 10.14
C SER A 54 -14.67 -4.95 9.32
N LYS A 55 -15.99 -5.00 9.53
CA LYS A 55 -16.92 -5.79 8.72
C LYS A 55 -17.53 -4.88 7.67
N LEU A 56 -17.85 -5.48 6.52
CA LEU A 56 -18.64 -4.78 5.52
C LEU A 56 -20.08 -4.61 6.07
N GLU A 57 -20.44 -3.39 6.42
CA GLU A 57 -21.78 -3.05 6.88
C GLU A 57 -22.62 -2.62 5.70
N THR A 58 -23.84 -3.15 5.59
CA THR A 58 -24.83 -2.71 4.61
C THR A 58 -26.04 -2.16 5.33
N LYS A 59 -26.40 -0.92 5.03
CA LYS A 59 -27.52 -0.23 5.63
C LYS A 59 -28.49 0.22 4.56
N THR A 60 -29.69 -0.34 4.62
CA THR A 60 -30.81 0.03 3.78
C THR A 60 -31.64 1.10 4.48
N LYS A 61 -31.94 2.20 3.79
CA LYS A 61 -32.75 3.31 4.34
C LYS A 61 -34.19 3.15 3.90
N ALA A 62 -35.13 3.46 4.79
CA ALA A 62 -36.57 3.46 4.54
C ALA A 62 -37.09 2.25 3.73
N VAL A 63 -36.73 1.04 4.18
CA VAL A 63 -37.14 -0.24 3.56
C VAL A 63 -36.81 -0.30 2.05
N GLY A 64 -35.68 0.26 1.65
CA GLY A 64 -35.17 0.25 0.27
C GLY A 64 -35.56 1.47 -0.55
N MET A 65 -36.60 2.20 -0.15
CA MET A 65 -37.02 3.42 -0.85
C MET A 65 -36.09 4.62 -0.58
N GLY A 66 -35.32 4.58 0.52
CA GLY A 66 -34.35 5.62 0.89
C GLY A 66 -32.94 5.40 0.36
N GLY A 67 -32.74 4.32 -0.40
CA GLY A 67 -31.43 3.92 -0.93
C GLY A 67 -30.67 2.99 0.01
N TYR A 68 -29.41 2.76 -0.29
CA TYR A 68 -28.53 1.90 0.51
C TYR A 68 -27.11 2.45 0.56
N GLU A 69 -26.42 2.13 1.64
CA GLU A 69 -24.99 2.38 1.80
C GLU A 69 -24.32 1.09 2.26
N SER A 70 -23.19 0.76 1.64
CA SER A 70 -22.35 -0.38 2.00
C SER A 70 -20.91 0.09 2.16
N GLY A 71 -20.25 -0.29 3.25
CA GLY A 71 -18.93 0.22 3.55
C GLY A 71 -18.32 -0.34 4.83
N TYR A 72 -17.13 0.15 5.16
CA TYR A 72 -16.43 -0.17 6.38
C TYR A 72 -16.55 0.96 7.39
N THR A 73 -16.68 0.61 8.67
CA THR A 73 -16.66 1.56 9.79
C THR A 73 -15.37 1.38 10.58
N ILE A 74 -14.70 2.49 10.87
CA ILE A 74 -13.44 2.56 11.62
C ILE A 74 -13.68 3.48 12.81
N SER A 75 -13.47 2.97 14.03
CA SER A 75 -13.76 3.73 15.24
C SER A 75 -12.92 5.00 15.36
N GLY A 76 -13.55 6.06 15.86
CA GLY A 76 -12.89 7.31 16.19
C GLY A 76 -12.73 8.28 15.02
N THR A 77 -12.51 9.54 15.37
CA THR A 77 -12.56 10.69 14.45
C THR A 77 -11.27 10.92 13.68
N LYS A 78 -10.13 10.43 14.19
CA LYS A 78 -8.79 10.67 13.62
C LYS A 78 -7.91 9.45 13.77
N ALA A 79 -7.02 9.26 12.80
CA ALA A 79 -6.00 8.24 12.90
C ALA A 79 -4.93 8.60 13.91
N THR A 80 -4.46 7.58 14.64
CA THR A 80 -3.32 7.74 15.56
C THR A 80 -2.01 7.98 14.81
N SER A 81 -1.89 7.44 13.60
CA SER A 81 -0.72 7.62 12.74
C SER A 81 -0.88 8.89 11.90
N ARG A 82 0.00 9.87 12.11
CA ARG A 82 0.03 11.13 11.37
C ARG A 82 1.25 11.18 10.46
N ILE A 83 1.02 11.54 9.21
CA ILE A 83 2.04 11.63 8.16
C ILE A 83 2.04 13.07 7.64
N PRO A 84 3.21 13.72 7.52
CA PRO A 84 3.29 15.06 6.95
C PRO A 84 2.91 15.07 5.47
N GLU A 85 2.29 16.16 5.01
CA GLU A 85 2.05 16.40 3.59
C GLU A 85 3.35 16.32 2.78
N SER A 86 3.31 15.58 1.66
CA SER A 86 4.46 15.36 0.78
C SER A 86 3.97 15.14 -0.66
N PRO A 87 4.73 15.57 -1.69
CA PRO A 87 4.38 15.31 -3.08
C PRO A 87 4.33 13.81 -3.40
N ASN A 88 5.16 13.01 -2.70
CA ASN A 88 5.18 11.56 -2.83
C ASN A 88 5.11 10.91 -1.45
N LEU A 89 4.30 9.88 -1.31
CA LEU A 89 4.24 9.04 -0.11
C LEU A 89 4.64 7.62 -0.45
N TYR A 90 5.44 7.03 0.42
CA TYR A 90 5.97 5.68 0.26
C TYR A 90 5.47 4.81 1.38
N PHE A 91 4.98 3.63 1.03
CA PHE A 91 4.56 2.62 1.99
C PHE A 91 5.22 1.29 1.68
N ILE A 92 5.36 0.46 2.70
CA ILE A 92 5.88 -0.90 2.56
C ILE A 92 4.78 -1.87 2.94
N PHE A 93 4.53 -2.83 2.07
CA PHE A 93 3.74 -4.01 2.37
C PHE A 93 4.64 -5.24 2.34
N SER A 94 4.52 -6.08 3.35
CA SER A 94 5.21 -7.37 3.40
C SER A 94 4.19 -8.46 3.64
N ASN A 95 4.18 -9.52 2.82
CA ASN A 95 3.35 -10.71 3.10
C ASN A 95 4.08 -11.70 4.03
N GLY A 96 5.26 -11.33 4.53
CA GLY A 96 6.06 -12.17 5.41
C GLY A 96 6.78 -13.33 4.74
N SER A 97 6.81 -13.37 3.41
CA SER A 97 7.65 -14.26 2.61
C SER A 97 9.02 -13.66 2.29
N SER A 98 9.62 -12.93 3.25
CA SER A 98 11.07 -13.02 3.38
C SER A 98 11.36 -14.49 3.62
N ALA A 99 11.69 -15.22 2.54
CA ALA A 99 12.06 -16.61 2.63
C ALA A 99 13.10 -16.73 3.75
N PRO A 100 12.86 -17.56 4.79
CA PRO A 100 13.99 -18.00 5.57
C PRO A 100 14.95 -18.65 4.58
N ALA A 101 16.24 -18.27 4.63
CA ALA A 101 17.27 -19.03 3.95
C ALA A 101 17.00 -20.52 4.23
N SER A 102 16.81 -21.30 3.17
CA SER A 102 16.34 -22.68 3.26
C SER A 102 17.13 -23.44 4.34
N ASN A 103 16.49 -23.80 5.45
CA ASN A 103 17.11 -24.69 6.41
C ASN A 103 17.04 -26.09 5.80
N LYS A 104 18.19 -26.66 5.41
CA LYS A 104 18.29 -27.95 4.68
C LYS A 104 17.49 -29.10 5.32
N GLN A 105 17.27 -29.03 6.63
CA GLN A 105 16.47 -29.97 7.41
C GLN A 105 14.97 -29.93 7.04
N ASN A 106 14.40 -28.73 6.90
CA ASN A 106 12.98 -28.55 6.54
C ASN A 106 12.73 -28.87 5.07
N ASP A 107 13.72 -28.61 4.22
CA ASP A 107 13.67 -28.96 2.79
C ASP A 107 13.60 -30.49 2.59
N SER A 108 14.30 -31.25 3.45
CA SER A 108 14.33 -32.71 3.40
C SER A 108 12.99 -33.34 3.81
N THR A 109 12.28 -32.77 4.80
CA THR A 109 10.98 -33.28 5.24
C THR A 109 9.85 -32.92 4.28
N MET A 110 9.88 -31.71 3.69
CA MET A 110 8.89 -31.30 2.69
C MET A 110 8.99 -32.11 1.41
N ARG A 111 10.21 -32.36 0.93
CA ARG A 111 10.47 -33.18 -0.24
C ARG A 111 10.17 -34.66 0.00
N ALA A 112 10.36 -35.18 1.22
CA ALA A 112 9.93 -36.53 1.59
C ALA A 112 8.40 -36.69 1.60
N ASN A 113 7.65 -35.62 1.87
CA ASN A 113 6.18 -35.60 1.81
C ASN A 113 5.63 -35.26 0.42
N GLY A 114 6.48 -35.19 -0.62
CA GLY A 114 6.06 -34.89 -2.00
C GLY A 114 5.59 -33.45 -2.23
N ILE A 115 5.81 -32.55 -1.26
CA ILE A 115 5.52 -31.12 -1.40
C ILE A 115 6.76 -30.49 -2.05
N ASP A 116 6.68 -30.24 -3.35
CA ASP A 116 7.73 -29.54 -4.08
C ASP A 116 7.74 -28.05 -3.71
N GLN A 117 8.94 -27.48 -3.60
CA GLN A 117 9.19 -26.07 -3.34
C GLN A 117 8.52 -25.16 -4.38
N SER A 118 8.32 -25.67 -5.59
CA SER A 118 7.54 -25.03 -6.66
C SER A 118 6.07 -24.79 -6.27
N MET A 119 5.44 -25.71 -5.52
CA MET A 119 4.05 -25.57 -5.07
C MET A 119 3.92 -24.52 -3.95
N GLN A 120 4.89 -24.44 -3.03
CA GLN A 120 4.88 -23.45 -1.96
C GLN A 120 5.12 -22.02 -2.48
N ASN A 121 6.04 -21.86 -3.44
CA ASN A 121 6.24 -20.59 -4.13
C ASN A 121 5.03 -20.21 -5.01
N SER A 122 4.34 -21.20 -5.59
CA SER A 122 3.11 -20.97 -6.36
C SER A 122 1.95 -20.51 -5.48
N MET A 123 1.78 -21.06 -4.27
CA MET A 123 0.77 -20.59 -3.30
C MET A 123 1.09 -19.19 -2.77
N ASN A 124 2.37 -18.86 -2.52
CA ASN A 124 2.77 -17.51 -2.11
C ASN A 124 2.63 -16.47 -3.24
N SER A 125 2.87 -16.87 -4.50
CA SER A 125 2.70 -15.99 -5.67
C SER A 125 1.25 -15.82 -6.12
N MET A 126 0.32 -16.63 -5.60
CA MET A 126 -1.12 -16.50 -5.83
C MET A 126 -1.73 -15.32 -5.06
N PHE A 127 -1.03 -14.79 -4.06
CA PHE A 127 -1.36 -13.55 -3.36
C PHE A 127 -0.49 -12.39 -3.84
N ASP A 128 -0.74 -11.92 -5.06
CA ASP A 128 -0.22 -10.63 -5.50
C ASP A 128 -1.00 -9.50 -4.79
N PRO A 129 -0.36 -8.71 -3.90
CA PRO A 129 -1.04 -7.63 -3.19
C PRO A 129 -1.56 -6.51 -4.10
N THR A 130 -1.15 -6.48 -5.38
CA THR A 130 -1.59 -5.48 -6.36
C THR A 130 -3.11 -5.50 -6.53
N ASN A 131 -3.71 -6.69 -6.40
CA ASN A 131 -5.14 -6.89 -6.64
C ASN A 131 -5.99 -6.81 -5.36
N SER A 132 -5.36 -6.85 -4.18
CA SER A 132 -6.07 -6.87 -2.90
C SER A 132 -6.01 -5.54 -2.14
N LEU A 133 -4.99 -4.71 -2.36
CA LEU A 133 -4.89 -3.43 -1.66
C LEU A 133 -5.68 -2.34 -2.39
N SER A 134 -6.38 -1.52 -1.61
CA SER A 134 -7.05 -0.31 -2.11
C SER A 134 -6.90 0.80 -1.09
N LEU A 135 -6.72 2.03 -1.57
CA LEU A 135 -6.58 3.22 -0.74
C LEU A 135 -7.81 4.11 -0.90
N TYR A 136 -8.39 4.52 0.22
CA TYR A 136 -9.54 5.42 0.25
C TYR A 136 -9.28 6.60 1.18
N LYS A 137 -9.88 7.75 0.85
CA LYS A 137 -10.12 8.81 1.83
C LYS A 137 -11.32 8.40 2.68
N THR A 138 -11.23 8.55 3.99
CA THR A 138 -12.34 8.22 4.89
C THR A 138 -13.24 9.44 5.09
N ASP A 139 -14.55 9.21 5.12
CA ASP A 139 -15.55 10.19 5.50
C ASP A 139 -15.80 10.15 7.01
N PHE A 140 -16.28 11.23 7.59
CA PHE A 140 -16.67 11.27 8.99
C PHE A 140 -18.19 11.17 9.14
N GLU A 141 -18.66 10.19 9.90
CA GLU A 141 -20.08 10.06 10.24
C GLU A 141 -20.25 9.60 11.69
N LYS A 142 -20.93 10.41 12.50
CA LYS A 142 -21.37 10.07 13.88
C LYS A 142 -20.26 9.61 14.83
N GLY A 143 -19.06 10.18 14.73
CA GLY A 143 -17.95 9.85 15.63
C GLY A 143 -16.97 8.82 15.05
N ASP A 144 -17.32 8.21 13.93
CA ASP A 144 -16.50 7.20 13.26
C ASP A 144 -16.02 7.68 11.89
N ARG A 145 -14.90 7.11 11.45
CA ARG A 145 -14.42 7.18 10.07
C ARG A 145 -15.10 6.09 9.26
N LYS A 146 -15.52 6.41 8.04
CA LYS A 146 -16.21 5.48 7.14
C LYS A 146 -15.55 5.43 5.79
N ILE A 147 -15.57 4.25 5.20
CA ILE A 147 -15.24 4.02 3.81
C ILE A 147 -16.50 3.51 3.11
N PHE A 148 -17.16 4.36 2.33
CA PHE A 148 -18.33 3.97 1.55
C PHE A 148 -17.87 3.28 0.26
N MET A 149 -18.03 1.96 0.18
CA MET A 149 -17.75 1.18 -1.02
C MET A 149 -18.83 1.42 -2.07
N GLN A 150 -20.08 1.40 -1.63
CA GLN A 150 -21.24 1.69 -2.45
C GLN A 150 -22.18 2.62 -1.69
N LYS A 151 -22.66 3.64 -2.38
CA LYS A 151 -23.70 4.51 -1.85
C LYS A 151 -24.65 4.80 -3.00
N ALA A 152 -25.91 4.44 -2.83
CA ALA A 152 -26.97 4.70 -3.80
C ALA A 152 -28.09 5.49 -3.14
N GLY A 153 -28.58 6.52 -3.85
CA GLY A 153 -29.73 7.29 -3.43
C GLY A 153 -31.02 6.51 -3.61
N GLY A 154 -32.00 6.78 -2.75
CA GLY A 154 -33.35 6.26 -2.91
C GLY A 154 -34.16 6.99 -3.97
N ALA A 155 -35.40 6.54 -4.19
CA ALA A 155 -36.35 7.14 -5.13
C ALA A 155 -36.66 8.62 -4.86
N PHE A 156 -36.26 9.14 -3.69
CA PHE A 156 -36.44 10.54 -3.28
C PHE A 156 -35.12 11.34 -3.18
N SER A 157 -33.98 10.78 -3.59
CA SER A 157 -32.69 11.50 -3.62
C SER A 157 -32.56 12.40 -4.86
N PHE A 158 -33.42 13.41 -4.97
CA PHE A 158 -33.38 14.32 -6.11
C PHE A 158 -32.31 15.41 -6.02
N ASN A 159 -31.59 15.56 -4.90
CA ASN A 159 -30.62 16.66 -4.73
C ASN A 159 -29.42 16.39 -3.80
N HIS A 160 -29.19 15.15 -3.34
CA HIS A 160 -28.03 14.84 -2.50
C HIS A 160 -26.97 14.09 -3.33
N LYS A 161 -25.72 14.58 -3.31
CA LYS A 161 -24.59 13.85 -3.89
C LYS A 161 -24.41 12.54 -3.12
N VAL A 162 -24.85 11.46 -3.74
CA VAL A 162 -24.63 10.11 -3.25
C VAL A 162 -23.36 9.61 -3.91
N GLN A 163 -22.26 9.63 -3.17
CA GLN A 163 -20.96 9.23 -3.68
C GLN A 163 -20.33 8.22 -2.73
N SER A 164 -19.69 7.21 -3.31
CA SER A 164 -18.72 6.36 -2.61
C SER A 164 -17.51 7.20 -2.19
N SER A 165 -16.76 6.72 -1.21
CA SER A 165 -15.56 7.42 -0.75
C SER A 165 -14.51 7.48 -1.85
N ASP A 166 -13.74 8.57 -1.89
CA ASP A 166 -12.73 8.79 -2.92
C ASP A 166 -11.65 7.71 -2.86
N LYS A 167 -11.46 7.00 -3.98
CA LYS A 167 -10.43 5.97 -4.14
C LYS A 167 -9.20 6.55 -4.81
N PHE A 168 -8.04 6.30 -4.23
CA PHE A 168 -6.75 6.78 -4.73
C PHE A 168 -5.97 5.64 -5.37
N THR A 169 -5.32 5.95 -6.50
CA THR A 169 -4.40 5.05 -7.19
C THR A 169 -3.00 5.20 -6.61
N PHE A 170 -2.27 4.10 -6.56
CA PHE A 170 -0.85 4.07 -6.23
C PHE A 170 -0.19 3.04 -7.14
N SER A 171 1.11 3.21 -7.40
CA SER A 171 1.90 2.16 -8.04
C SER A 171 2.48 1.23 -6.99
N MET A 172 2.71 -0.03 -7.35
CA MET A 172 3.37 -0.99 -6.48
C MET A 172 4.57 -1.60 -7.18
N ARG A 173 5.71 -1.64 -6.49
CA ARG A 173 6.98 -2.17 -6.99
C ARG A 173 7.50 -3.24 -6.05
N LYS A 174 7.77 -4.43 -6.58
CA LYS A 174 8.42 -5.50 -5.81
C LYS A 174 9.87 -5.08 -5.50
N ILE A 175 10.23 -5.10 -4.21
CA ILE A 175 11.59 -4.78 -3.73
C ILE A 175 12.42 -6.06 -3.66
N LYS A 176 11.88 -7.06 -2.96
CA LYS A 176 12.42 -8.40 -2.77
C LYS A 176 11.26 -9.39 -2.63
N GLU A 177 11.56 -10.68 -2.52
CA GLU A 177 10.51 -11.68 -2.31
C GLU A 177 9.69 -11.35 -1.05
N GLY A 178 8.36 -11.36 -1.21
CA GLY A 178 7.43 -11.00 -0.14
C GLY A 178 7.41 -9.55 0.32
N TYR A 179 8.07 -8.62 -0.39
CA TYR A 179 8.18 -7.21 0.00
C TYR A 179 7.91 -6.29 -1.19
N TRP A 180 7.01 -5.32 -0.98
CA TRP A 180 6.59 -4.36 -1.99
C TRP A 180 6.63 -2.94 -1.45
N GLU A 181 7.07 -2.02 -2.30
CA GLU A 181 6.91 -0.58 -2.11
C GLU A 181 5.62 -0.14 -2.79
N LEU A 182 4.77 0.57 -2.07
CA LEU A 182 3.64 1.29 -2.64
C LEU A 182 4.02 2.76 -2.74
N VAL A 183 3.81 3.35 -3.91
CA VAL A 183 4.15 4.74 -4.19
C VAL A 183 2.89 5.48 -4.60
N ILE A 184 2.52 6.45 -3.76
CA ILE A 184 1.51 7.44 -4.08
C ILE A 184 2.23 8.63 -4.66
N ASP A 185 2.12 8.79 -5.97
CA ASP A 185 2.76 9.85 -6.78
C ASP A 185 1.85 11.06 -7.02
N LYS A 186 0.59 10.96 -6.59
CA LYS A 186 -0.38 12.04 -6.59
C LYS A 186 -0.51 12.61 -5.20
N HIS A 187 -0.53 13.93 -5.13
CA HIS A 187 -0.74 14.65 -3.88
C HIS A 187 -2.05 14.20 -3.20
N LEU A 188 -1.96 13.76 -1.95
CA LEU A 188 -3.10 13.51 -1.08
C LEU A 188 -3.41 14.78 -0.27
N PRO A 189 -4.59 15.40 -0.44
CA PRO A 189 -4.99 16.53 0.40
C PRO A 189 -5.00 16.17 1.89
N LYS A 190 -4.95 17.18 2.77
CA LYS A 190 -5.14 16.98 4.21
C LYS A 190 -6.44 16.23 4.50
N GLY A 191 -6.38 15.26 5.42
CA GLY A 191 -7.51 14.41 5.74
C GLY A 191 -7.12 13.03 6.27
N GLU A 192 -8.12 12.18 6.42
CA GLU A 192 -8.00 10.81 6.94
C GLU A 192 -8.10 9.80 5.79
N TYR A 193 -7.26 8.77 5.83
CA TYR A 193 -7.07 7.79 4.78
C TYR A 193 -6.94 6.39 5.36
N ALA A 194 -7.26 5.40 4.54
CA ALA A 194 -7.18 4.01 4.94
C ALA A 194 -6.87 3.09 3.76
N PHE A 195 -5.90 2.18 3.96
CA PHE A 195 -5.73 1.01 3.12
C PHE A 195 -6.66 -0.10 3.57
N THR A 196 -7.39 -0.70 2.63
CA THR A 196 -8.15 -1.94 2.82
C THR A 196 -7.41 -3.07 2.12
N ILE A 197 -7.26 -4.21 2.78
CA ILE A 197 -6.75 -5.43 2.17
C ILE A 197 -7.94 -6.36 1.93
N ALA A 198 -8.39 -6.46 0.67
CA ALA A 198 -9.43 -7.37 0.26
C ALA A 198 -8.90 -8.82 0.31
N THR A 199 -9.36 -9.58 1.29
CA THR A 199 -9.06 -11.02 1.38
C THR A 199 -9.98 -11.79 0.43
N TYR A 200 -9.68 -11.76 -0.87
CA TYR A 200 -10.41 -12.57 -1.86
C TYR A 200 -10.28 -14.06 -1.51
N GLY A 201 -11.41 -14.72 -1.24
CA GLY A 201 -11.48 -16.15 -0.93
C GLY A 201 -11.09 -16.56 0.50
N MET A 202 -10.61 -15.61 1.32
CA MET A 202 -10.17 -15.83 2.71
C MET A 202 -10.57 -14.65 3.59
N ALA A 203 -11.77 -14.10 3.42
CA ALA A 203 -12.38 -13.45 4.58
C ALA A 203 -12.31 -14.52 5.67
N GLY A 204 -11.64 -14.23 6.79
CA GLY A 204 -11.62 -15.18 7.91
C GLY A 204 -13.06 -15.64 8.17
N ALA A 205 -13.27 -16.77 8.86
CA ALA A 205 -14.62 -17.25 9.15
C ALA A 205 -15.59 -16.16 9.71
N SER A 206 -15.08 -15.02 10.18
CA SER A 206 -15.78 -13.81 10.62
C SER A 206 -16.23 -12.80 9.54
N GLY A 207 -15.75 -12.85 8.29
CA GLY A 207 -16.09 -11.85 7.26
C GLY A 207 -15.36 -10.50 7.39
N GLU A 208 -14.36 -10.39 8.26
CA GLU A 208 -13.65 -9.15 8.57
C GLU A 208 -12.53 -8.84 7.57
N THR A 209 -12.32 -7.54 7.34
CA THR A 209 -11.21 -6.97 6.56
C THR A 209 -10.31 -6.18 7.49
N THR A 210 -9.00 -6.31 7.27
CA THR A 210 -8.02 -5.48 7.97
C THR A 210 -7.87 -4.14 7.28
N ILE A 211 -7.90 -3.08 8.09
CA ILE A 211 -7.79 -1.69 7.66
C ILE A 211 -6.54 -1.08 8.31
N TYR A 212 -5.77 -0.33 7.51
CA TYR A 212 -4.60 0.42 7.97
C TYR A 212 -4.84 1.91 7.73
N SER A 213 -5.10 2.65 8.81
CA SER A 213 -5.51 4.05 8.77
C SER A 213 -4.37 5.00 9.10
N PHE A 214 -4.39 6.17 8.47
CA PHE A 214 -3.46 7.27 8.72
C PHE A 214 -4.12 8.60 8.37
N GLY A 215 -3.56 9.70 8.87
CA GLY A 215 -3.96 11.02 8.43
C GLY A 215 -2.81 11.83 7.87
N ILE A 216 -3.15 12.71 6.94
CA ILE A 216 -2.26 13.71 6.35
C ILE A 216 -2.53 15.05 7.02
N ASP A 217 -1.48 15.64 7.60
CA ASP A 217 -1.49 16.95 8.26
C ASP A 217 -0.87 18.07 7.42
#